data_AF-A0A3D0GAQ1-F1
#
_entry.id   AF-A0A3D0GAQ1-F1
#
_cell.length_a   1.000
_cell.length_b   1.000
_cell.length_c   1.000
_cell.angle_alpha   90.00
_cell.angle_beta   90.00
_cell.angle_gamma   90.00
#
_symmetry.space_group_name_H-M   'P 1'
#
loop_
_entity.id
_entity.type
_entity.pdbx_description
1 polymer ?
#
loop_
_entity_poly.entity_id
_entity_poly.type
_entity_poly.pdbx_seq_one_letter_code
_entity_poly.pdbx_strand_id
1 'polypeptide(L)'
;MRLALSLGRRGHGNTWPNPAVGCVIVQSGRVVGRGWTQPGGRPHAEVVALAQAGAAAQGATAYVTLEPCAHHGRTPPCAEALVAA
;
A
#
# COMPACT_ATOMS: atom_id res chain seq x y z
N MET A 1 -5.76 2.10 -10.96
CA MET A 1 -4.83 0.94 -11.06
C MET A 1 -3.49 1.22 -11.75
N ARG A 2 -3.40 1.78 -12.97
CA ARG A 2 -2.10 1.98 -13.68
C ARG A 2 -1.02 2.70 -12.86
N LEU A 3 -1.39 3.73 -12.09
CA LEU A 3 -0.46 4.43 -11.20
C LEU A 3 0.11 3.53 -10.11
N ALA A 4 -0.70 2.66 -9.50
CA ALA A 4 -0.24 1.70 -8.48
C ALA A 4 0.77 0.70 -9.08
N LEU A 5 0.53 0.20 -10.30
CA LEU A 5 1.49 -0.64 -11.02
C LEU A 5 2.83 0.10 -11.25
N SER A 6 2.79 1.36 -11.66
CA SER A 6 4.01 2.18 -11.84
C SER A 6 4.76 2.42 -10.52
N LEU A 7 4.05 2.55 -9.39
CA LEU A 7 4.67 2.64 -8.07
C LEU A 7 5.30 1.32 -7.65
N GLY A 8 4.60 0.20 -7.81
CA GLY A 8 5.12 -1.14 -7.46
C GLY A 8 6.42 -1.47 -8.19
N ARG A 9 6.57 -1.06 -9.46
CA ARG A 9 7.82 -1.23 -10.22
C ARG A 9 9.06 -0.61 -9.55
N ARG A 10 8.89 0.39 -8.68
CA ARG A 10 10.01 1.01 -7.93
C ARG A 10 10.66 0.05 -6.92
N GLY A 11 9.93 -0.98 -6.49
CA GLY A 11 10.44 -2.01 -5.56
C GLY A 11 11.12 -3.20 -6.24
N HIS A 12 11.08 -3.31 -7.57
CA HIS A 12 11.65 -4.45 -8.28
C HIS A 12 13.14 -4.61 -7.96
N GLY A 13 13.54 -5.83 -7.57
CA GLY A 13 14.92 -6.16 -7.20
C GLY A 13 15.32 -5.76 -5.78
N ASN A 14 14.50 -4.98 -5.06
CA ASN A 14 14.87 -4.41 -3.76
C ASN A 14 14.01 -4.90 -2.58
N THR A 15 12.91 -5.60 -2.84
CA THR A 15 11.90 -5.94 -1.82
C THR A 15 11.99 -7.36 -1.29
N TRP A 16 12.96 -8.18 -1.73
CA TRP A 16 13.13 -9.54 -1.22
C TRP A 16 13.13 -9.54 0.33
N PRO A 17 12.42 -10.48 0.99
CA PRO A 17 11.73 -11.66 0.43
C PRO A 17 10.29 -11.39 -0.06
N ASN A 18 9.81 -10.15 0.04
CA ASN A 18 8.43 -9.80 -0.26
C ASN A 18 8.23 -9.32 -1.72
N PRO A 19 7.00 -9.40 -2.24
CA PRO A 19 6.68 -8.89 -3.58
C PRO A 19 6.76 -7.36 -3.62
N ALA A 20 7.11 -6.86 -4.80
CA ALA A 20 7.03 -5.43 -5.09
C ALA A 20 5.57 -5.07 -5.37
N VAL A 21 4.93 -4.38 -4.43
CA VAL A 21 3.52 -3.98 -4.49
C VAL A 21 3.45 -2.47 -4.58
N GLY A 22 2.45 -1.94 -5.29
CA GLY A 22 2.09 -0.53 -5.25
C GLY A 22 0.68 -0.33 -4.74
N CYS A 23 0.45 0.79 -4.04
CA CYS A 23 -0.85 1.19 -3.52
C CYS A 23 -1.08 2.68 -3.78
N VAL A 24 -2.31 3.03 -4.17
CA VAL A 24 -2.78 4.42 -4.31
C VAL A 24 -4.13 4.55 -3.63
N ILE A 25 -4.29 5.55 -2.77
CA ILE A 25 -5.56 5.89 -2.12
C ILE A 25 -6.14 7.13 -2.79
N VAL A 26 -7.39 7.04 -3.21
CA VAL A 26 -8.10 8.10 -3.94
C VAL A 26 -9.36 8.48 -3.18
N GLN A 27 -9.51 9.77 -2.87
CA GLN A 27 -10.71 10.34 -2.26
C GLN A 27 -11.23 11.47 -3.15
N SER A 28 -12.52 11.42 -3.50
CA SER A 28 -13.18 12.43 -4.35
C SER A 28 -12.39 12.77 -5.63
N GLY A 29 -11.89 11.74 -6.31
CA GLY A 29 -11.11 11.88 -7.55
C GLY A 29 -9.67 12.39 -7.36
N ARG A 30 -9.21 12.65 -6.13
CA ARG A 30 -7.85 13.11 -5.82
C ARG A 30 -7.04 12.00 -5.18
N VAL A 31 -5.78 11.87 -5.59
CA VAL A 31 -4.85 10.96 -4.91
C VAL A 31 -4.44 11.58 -3.58
N VAL A 32 -4.79 10.93 -2.48
CA VAL A 32 -4.48 11.35 -1.11
C VAL A 32 -3.33 10.54 -0.49
N GLY A 33 -3.06 9.34 -1.01
CA GLY A 33 -1.95 8.51 -0.56
C GLY A 33 -1.33 7.71 -1.69
N ARG A 34 -0.01 7.49 -1.63
CA ARG A 34 0.78 6.70 -2.57
C ARG A 34 1.82 5.90 -1.79
N GLY A 35 1.96 4.63 -2.13
CA GLY A 35 2.94 3.76 -1.51
C GLY A 35 3.42 2.66 -2.44
N TRP A 36 4.60 2.15 -2.13
CA TRP A 36 5.13 0.91 -2.69
C TRP A 36 5.88 0.15 -1.59
N THR A 37 6.04 -1.16 -1.74
CA THR A 37 6.84 -1.96 -0.81
C THR A 37 8.26 -1.40 -0.73
N GLN A 38 8.71 -1.06 0.47
CA GLN A 38 10.03 -0.46 0.67
C GLN A 38 11.16 -1.50 0.61
N PRO A 39 12.43 -1.08 0.45
CA PRO A 39 13.57 -1.99 0.43
C PRO A 39 13.61 -2.94 1.63
N GLY A 40 13.99 -4.20 1.41
CA GLY A 40 13.92 -5.26 2.43
C GLY A 40 12.49 -5.80 2.68
N GLY A 41 11.53 -5.38 1.85
CA GLY A 41 10.18 -5.92 1.82
C GLY A 41 9.19 -5.24 2.76
N ARG A 42 9.62 -4.24 3.55
CA ARG A 42 8.77 -3.56 4.54
C ARG A 42 9.18 -2.09 4.69
N PRO A 43 8.25 -1.19 5.04
CA PRO A 43 6.80 -1.42 5.14
C PRO A 43 6.15 -1.79 3.79
N HIS A 44 4.98 -2.43 3.87
CA HIS A 44 4.18 -2.75 2.69
C HIS A 44 3.59 -1.47 2.07
N ALA A 45 3.20 -1.56 0.80
CA ALA A 45 2.71 -0.41 0.02
C ALA A 45 1.50 0.28 0.65
N GLU A 46 0.57 -0.51 1.21
CA GLU A 46 -0.66 -0.07 1.84
C GLU A 46 -0.37 0.79 3.07
N VAL A 47 0.56 0.36 3.92
CA VAL A 47 0.96 1.10 5.12
C VAL A 47 1.58 2.45 4.75
N VAL A 48 2.43 2.48 3.73
CA VAL A 48 3.03 3.74 3.23
C VAL A 48 1.95 4.68 2.67
N ALA A 49 1.01 4.14 1.89
CA ALA A 49 -0.07 4.94 1.30
C ALA A 49 -1.03 5.48 2.37
N LEU A 50 -1.41 4.66 3.36
CA LEU A 50 -2.28 5.04 4.48
C LEU A 50 -1.61 6.12 5.34
N ALA A 51 -0.32 5.95 5.67
CA ALA A 51 0.43 6.95 6.43
C ALA A 51 0.47 8.31 5.72
N GLN A 52 0.59 8.32 4.38
CA GLN A 52 0.51 9.56 3.61
C GLN A 52 -0.91 10.14 3.57
N ALA A 53 -1.94 9.29 3.42
CA ALA A 53 -3.32 9.74 3.34
C ALA A 53 -3.86 10.30 4.66
N GLY A 54 -3.42 9.75 5.80
CA GLY A 54 -3.90 10.12 7.12
C GLY A 54 -5.44 10.02 7.19
N ALA A 55 -6.07 11.03 7.79
CA ALA A 55 -7.54 11.08 7.93
C ALA A 55 -8.30 11.11 6.59
N ALA A 56 -7.64 11.42 5.46
CA ALA A 56 -8.27 11.40 4.14
C ALA A 56 -8.47 9.98 3.59
N ALA A 57 -7.98 8.94 4.28
CA ALA A 57 -8.24 7.54 3.93
C ALA A 57 -9.69 7.10 4.22
N GLN A 58 -10.34 7.70 5.21
CA GLN A 58 -11.70 7.35 5.62
C GLN A 58 -12.68 7.53 4.45
N GLY A 59 -13.32 6.44 4.04
CA GLY A 59 -14.26 6.42 2.91
C GLY A 59 -13.62 6.52 1.53
N ALA A 60 -12.28 6.45 1.43
CA ALA A 60 -11.54 6.46 0.19
C ALA A 60 -11.49 5.09 -0.49
N THR A 61 -11.04 5.07 -1.74
CA THR A 61 -10.78 3.83 -2.48
C THR A 61 -9.27 3.56 -2.55
N ALA A 62 -8.84 2.41 -2.03
CA ALA A 62 -7.48 1.92 -2.21
C ALA A 62 -7.37 1.04 -3.47
N TYR A 63 -6.40 1.36 -4.32
CA TYR A 63 -6.00 0.55 -5.47
C TYR A 63 -4.66 -0.10 -5.16
N VAL A 64 -4.66 -1.41 -4.90
CA VAL A 64 -3.47 -2.19 -4.58
C VAL A 64 -3.20 -3.24 -5.67
N THR A 65 -1.93 -3.47 -6.00
CA THR A 65 -1.54 -4.35 -7.13
C THR A 65 -1.52 -5.84 -6.78
N LEU A 66 -1.67 -6.19 -5.50
CA LEU A 66 -1.73 -7.55 -4.97
C LEU A 66 -2.72 -7.57 -3.82
N GLU A 67 -3.32 -8.72 -3.52
CA GLU A 67 -4.21 -8.87 -2.37
C GLU A 67 -3.51 -8.43 -1.06
N PRO A 68 -4.14 -7.57 -0.23
CA PRO A 68 -3.57 -7.17 1.06
C PRO A 68 -3.34 -8.38 1.96
N CYS A 69 -2.18 -8.43 2.63
CA CYS A 69 -1.88 -9.56 3.50
C CYS A 69 -2.84 -9.64 4.70
N ALA A 70 -3.26 -10.86 5.05
CA ALA A 70 -4.20 -11.14 6.13
C ALA A 70 -3.61 -11.97 7.30
N HIS A 71 -2.32 -12.29 7.25
CA HIS A 71 -1.63 -13.06 8.28
C HIS A 71 -0.86 -12.16 9.25
N HIS A 72 -0.76 -12.61 10.50
CA HIS A 72 0.07 -11.98 11.51
C HIS A 72 1.51 -12.47 11.39
N GLY A 73 2.41 -11.58 10.97
CA GLY A 73 3.84 -11.85 10.84
C GLY A 73 4.68 -10.86 11.64
N ARG A 74 5.75 -10.34 11.03
CA ARG A 74 6.61 -9.30 11.66
C ARG A 74 5.89 -7.97 11.87
N THR A 75 4.83 -7.69 11.09
CA THR A 75 3.94 -6.54 11.30
C THR A 75 2.48 -7.02 11.26
N PRO A 76 1.54 -6.24 11.81
CA PRO A 76 0.11 -6.46 11.61
C PRO A 76 -0.27 -6.53 10.11
N PRO A 77 -1.37 -7.22 9.78
CA PRO A 77 -1.82 -7.41 8.41
C PRO A 77 -2.34 -6.09 7.78
N CYS A 78 -2.06 -5.91 6.49
CA CYS A 78 -2.52 -4.73 5.75
C CYS A 78 -4.04 -4.69 5.59
N ALA A 79 -4.71 -5.86 5.56
CA ALA A 79 -6.16 -5.93 5.54
C ALA A 79 -6.79 -5.23 6.75
N GLU A 80 -6.29 -5.48 7.97
CA GLU A 80 -6.78 -4.81 9.18
C GLU A 80 -6.46 -3.31 9.18
N ALA A 81 -5.28 -2.92 8.70
CA ALA A 81 -4.91 -1.52 8.59
C ALA A 81 -5.83 -0.74 7.63
N LEU A 82 -6.28 -1.38 6.54
CA LEU A 82 -7.25 -0.78 5.61
C LEU A 82 -8.67 -0.71 6.20
N VAL A 83 -9.07 -1.70 7.00
CA VAL A 83 -10.38 -1.68 7.69
C VAL A 83 -10.44 -0.59 8.76
N ALA A 84 -9.31 -0.31 9.42
CA ALA A 84 -9.22 0.66 10.50
C ALA A 84 -9.06 2.12 10.04
N ALA A 85 -8.91 2.38 8.74
CA ALA A 85 -8.50 3.67 8.17
C ALA A 85 -9.63 4.52 7.56
#